data_AF-A0A2V4HIM6-F1
#
_entry.id   AF-A0A2V4HIM6-F1
#
_cell.length_a   1.000
_cell.length_b   1.000
_cell.length_c   1.000
_cell.angle_alpha   90.00
_cell.angle_beta   90.00
_cell.angle_gamma   90.00
#
_symmetry.space_group_name_H-M   'P 1'
#
loop_
_entity.id
_entity.type
_entity.pdbx_description
1 polymer ?
#
loop_
_entity_poly.entity_id
_entity_poly.type
_entity_poly.pdbx_seq_one_letter_code
_entity_poly.pdbx_strand_id
1 'polypeptide(L)'
;MIPGEEWENFKRHADMIGLYRPIAPEVGCFKKYTLKEPKTFFEASRIAHDEGAFVTINHPFKSDSWMWGSESYENADAIEIWNGPLNEEDELALKAWKDLLIAGLHIRCMAGSDFHGELLLG
;
A
#
# COMPACT_ATOMS: atom_id res chain seq x y z
N MET A 1 -13.66 -1.28 14.20
CA MET A 1 -12.63 -1.88 13.33
C MET A 1 -13.14 -1.78 11.90
N ILE A 2 -12.36 -1.18 11.00
CA ILE A 2 -12.66 -1.17 9.56
C ILE A 2 -11.91 -2.36 8.96
N PRO A 3 -12.56 -3.28 8.25
CA PRO A 3 -11.88 -4.42 7.66
C PRO A 3 -10.98 -3.95 6.50
N GLY A 4 -9.93 -4.71 6.21
CA GLY A 4 -9.03 -4.44 5.11
C GLY A 4 -8.02 -5.56 4.95
N GLU A 5 -7.29 -5.52 3.84
CA GLU A 5 -6.27 -6.51 3.50
C GLU A 5 -5.05 -5.80 2.92
N GLU A 6 -3.87 -6.20 3.38
CA GLU A 6 -2.62 -5.78 2.76
C GLU A 6 -2.43 -6.61 1.49
N TRP A 7 -2.57 -5.97 0.35
CA TRP A 7 -2.21 -6.52 -0.95
C TRP A 7 -0.69 -6.55 -1.07
N GLU A 8 -0.12 -7.75 -1.19
CA GLU A 8 1.32 -7.96 -1.36
C GLU A 8 1.63 -8.38 -2.81
N ASN A 9 2.71 -7.83 -3.36
CA ASN A 9 3.30 -8.23 -4.64
C ASN A 9 4.81 -8.10 -4.53
N PHE A 10 5.60 -8.85 -5.33
CA PHE A 10 7.06 -8.70 -5.40
C PHE A 10 7.50 -7.26 -5.67
N LYS A 11 6.61 -6.47 -6.28
CA LYS A 11 6.88 -5.08 -6.57
C LYS A 11 6.53 -4.11 -5.46
N ARG A 12 5.81 -4.50 -4.37
CA ARG A 12 5.38 -3.69 -3.18
C ARG A 12 4.04 -4.09 -2.54
N HIS A 13 3.70 -3.41 -1.44
CA HIS A 13 2.47 -3.55 -0.67
C HIS A 13 1.53 -2.35 -0.76
N ALA A 14 0.22 -2.59 -0.66
CA ALA A 14 -0.81 -1.56 -0.55
C ALA A 14 -1.98 -2.09 0.29
N ASP A 15 -2.56 -1.29 1.19
CA ASP A 15 -3.79 -1.71 1.85
C ASP A 15 -5.02 -1.41 1.01
N MET A 16 -5.95 -2.36 1.01
CA MET A 16 -7.31 -2.21 0.47
C MET A 16 -8.30 -2.22 1.64
N ILE A 17 -8.67 -1.02 2.09
CA ILE A 17 -9.45 -0.79 3.31
C ILE A 17 -10.93 -0.68 2.98
N GLY A 18 -11.81 -1.24 3.80
CA GLY A 18 -13.27 -1.19 3.63
C GLY A 18 -13.86 -2.40 2.90
N LEU A 19 -13.03 -3.37 2.51
CA LEU A 19 -13.49 -4.62 1.90
C LEU A 19 -14.10 -5.55 2.97
N TYR A 20 -15.33 -6.00 2.73
CA TYR A 20 -16.04 -6.94 3.63
C TYR A 20 -15.77 -8.42 3.31
N ARG A 21 -15.02 -8.68 2.24
CA ARG A 21 -14.51 -10.00 1.85
C ARG A 21 -13.04 -9.84 1.43
N PRO A 22 -12.19 -10.86 1.64
CA PRO A 22 -10.83 -10.83 1.10
C PRO A 22 -10.87 -10.62 -0.42
N ILE A 23 -9.88 -9.90 -0.93
CA ILE A 23 -9.71 -9.73 -2.36
C ILE A 23 -9.44 -11.11 -2.96
N ALA A 24 -9.96 -11.39 -4.15
CA ALA A 24 -9.77 -12.68 -4.77
C ALA A 24 -8.26 -13.01 -4.89
N PRO A 25 -7.81 -14.24 -4.58
CA PRO A 25 -6.40 -14.59 -4.52
C PRO A 25 -5.62 -14.19 -5.78
N GLU A 26 -6.22 -14.32 -6.97
CA GLU A 26 -5.65 -13.91 -8.26
C GLU A 26 -5.26 -12.43 -8.35
N VAL A 27 -5.80 -11.58 -7.48
CA VAL A 27 -5.53 -10.14 -7.45
C VAL A 27 -4.26 -9.82 -6.66
N GLY A 28 -3.86 -10.64 -5.68
CA GLY A 28 -2.73 -10.38 -4.79
C GLY A 28 -1.81 -11.59 -4.55
N CYS A 29 -0.53 -11.35 -4.35
CA CYS A 29 0.44 -12.38 -4.01
C CYS A 29 0.61 -12.44 -2.49
N PHE A 30 -0.11 -13.32 -1.82
CA PHE A 30 0.08 -13.55 -0.38
C PHE A 30 1.33 -14.39 -0.15
N LYS A 31 2.13 -14.12 0.89
CA LYS A 31 3.32 -14.92 1.30
C LYS A 31 3.22 -16.44 1.21
N LYS A 32 2.01 -17.02 1.28
CA LYS A 32 1.75 -18.46 1.21
C LYS A 32 1.51 -19.00 -0.20
N TYR A 33 1.24 -18.13 -1.18
CA TYR A 33 0.90 -18.50 -2.55
C TYR A 33 1.50 -17.51 -3.56
N THR A 34 2.57 -17.92 -4.23
CA THR A 34 3.06 -17.19 -5.40
C THR A 34 2.20 -17.55 -6.61
N LEU A 35 1.42 -16.59 -7.09
CA LEU A 35 0.73 -16.74 -8.37
C LEU A 35 1.76 -16.75 -9.51
N LYS A 36 1.47 -17.55 -10.54
CA LYS A 36 2.28 -17.56 -11.77
C LYS A 36 2.20 -16.22 -12.52
N GLU A 37 1.05 -15.56 -12.43
CA GLU A 37 0.73 -14.30 -13.11
C GLU A 37 -0.11 -13.40 -12.17
N PRO A 38 0.50 -12.81 -11.13
CA PRO A 38 -0.21 -11.90 -10.23
C PRO A 38 -0.62 -10.63 -10.97
N LYS A 39 -1.80 -10.09 -10.65
CA LYS A 39 -2.24 -8.80 -11.19
C LYS A 39 -1.28 -7.68 -10.83
N THR A 40 -1.17 -6.72 -11.74
CA THR A 40 -0.44 -5.48 -11.48
C THR A 40 -1.18 -4.62 -10.45
N PHE A 41 -0.48 -3.64 -9.85
CA PHE A 41 -1.16 -2.69 -8.97
C PHE A 41 -2.26 -1.90 -9.67
N PHE A 42 -2.10 -1.55 -10.95
CA PHE A 42 -3.13 -0.85 -11.72
C PHE A 42 -4.41 -1.67 -11.85
N GLU A 43 -4.28 -2.98 -12.06
CA GLU A 43 -5.43 -3.88 -12.12
C GLU A 43 -6.03 -4.12 -10.74
N ALA A 44 -5.19 -4.32 -9.72
CA ALA A 44 -5.62 -4.61 -8.37
C ALA A 44 -6.34 -3.40 -7.72
N SER A 45 -5.77 -2.20 -7.82
CA SER A 45 -6.39 -0.96 -7.35
C SER A 45 -7.74 -0.71 -7.99
N ARG A 46 -7.87 -0.90 -9.31
CA ARG A 46 -9.15 -0.76 -10.01
C ARG A 46 -10.21 -1.74 -9.47
N ILE A 47 -9.87 -3.01 -9.32
CA ILE A 47 -10.80 -4.02 -8.77
C ILE A 47 -11.21 -3.65 -7.35
N ALA A 48 -10.26 -3.21 -6.52
CA ALA A 48 -10.53 -2.77 -5.15
C ALA A 48 -11.49 -1.58 -5.12
N HIS A 49 -11.27 -0.57 -5.98
CA HIS A 49 -12.14 0.60 -6.11
C HIS A 49 -13.54 0.23 -6.59
N ASP A 50 -13.67 -0.71 -7.53
CA ASP A 50 -14.96 -1.24 -8.00
C ASP A 50 -15.75 -1.94 -6.86
N GLU A 51 -15.04 -2.49 -5.87
CA GLU A 51 -15.62 -3.07 -4.64
C GLU A 51 -15.81 -2.04 -3.51
N GLY A 52 -15.46 -0.78 -3.74
CA GLY A 52 -15.62 0.32 -2.79
C GLY A 52 -14.49 0.43 -1.76
N ALA A 53 -13.34 -0.19 -2.01
CA ALA A 53 -12.18 -0.06 -1.15
C ALA A 53 -11.55 1.34 -1.22
N PHE A 54 -10.92 1.73 -0.12
CA PHE A 54 -9.96 2.82 -0.05
C PHE A 54 -8.55 2.23 -0.18
N VAL A 55 -7.80 2.66 -1.19
CA VAL A 55 -6.48 2.08 -1.53
C VAL A 55 -5.36 3.00 -1.02
N THR A 56 -4.46 2.47 -0.20
CA THR A 56 -3.27 3.19 0.26
C THR A 56 -1.99 2.49 -0.13
N ILE A 57 -1.00 3.28 -0.53
CA ILE A 57 0.35 2.83 -0.83
C ILE A 57 1.11 2.70 0.48
N ASN A 58 1.61 1.50 0.80
CA ASN A 58 2.27 1.25 2.07
C ASN A 58 3.78 1.54 1.97
N HIS A 59 4.32 2.20 2.99
CA HIS A 59 5.75 2.44 3.23
C HIS A 59 6.64 2.45 1.96
N PRO A 60 6.41 3.39 1.01
CA PRO A 60 6.86 3.25 -0.38
C PRO A 60 8.38 3.27 -0.58
N PHE A 61 9.12 3.72 0.43
CA PHE A 61 10.58 3.81 0.43
C PHE A 61 11.25 2.76 1.31
N LYS A 62 10.47 1.91 2.02
CA LYS A 62 11.02 0.82 2.83
C LYS A 62 11.73 -0.16 1.92
N SER A 63 13.07 -0.22 2.00
CA SER A 63 13.91 -1.04 1.10
C SER A 63 13.67 -0.83 -0.41
N ASP A 64 13.45 0.42 -0.86
CA ASP A 64 13.09 0.76 -2.26
C ASP A 64 11.80 0.06 -2.76
N SER A 65 10.87 -0.22 -1.85
CA SER A 65 9.76 -1.14 -2.14
C SER A 65 8.86 -0.70 -3.27
N TRP A 66 8.61 0.59 -3.55
CA TRP A 66 7.57 0.97 -4.51
C TRP A 66 8.00 0.95 -6.01
N MET A 67 7.81 -0.17 -6.74
CA MET A 67 8.37 -0.40 -8.12
C MET A 67 7.44 -0.41 -9.39
N TRP A 68 6.34 0.34 -9.45
CA TRP A 68 5.39 0.54 -10.56
C TRP A 68 5.32 2.02 -10.99
N GLY A 69 6.36 2.80 -10.72
CA GLY A 69 6.51 4.16 -11.24
C GLY A 69 5.63 5.22 -10.57
N SER A 70 5.89 6.49 -10.88
CA SER A 70 5.17 7.63 -10.30
C SER A 70 3.74 7.75 -10.81
N GLU A 71 3.47 7.26 -12.02
CA GLU A 71 2.12 7.22 -12.61
C GLU A 71 1.15 6.40 -11.76
N SER A 72 1.66 5.44 -10.97
CA SER A 72 0.83 4.65 -10.07
C SER A 72 0.22 5.42 -8.91
N TYR A 73 0.73 6.61 -8.57
CA TYR A 73 0.14 7.42 -7.50
C TYR A 73 -1.28 7.90 -7.83
N GLU A 74 -1.64 8.01 -9.11
CA GLU A 74 -2.99 8.38 -9.54
C GLU A 74 -4.03 7.27 -9.30
N ASN A 75 -3.56 6.04 -9.02
CA ASN A 75 -4.39 4.87 -8.77
C ASN A 75 -4.60 4.58 -7.28
N ALA A 76 -4.14 5.46 -6.39
CA ALA A 76 -4.28 5.32 -4.95
C ALA A 76 -5.00 6.53 -4.34
N ASP A 77 -5.71 6.30 -3.23
CA ASP A 77 -6.38 7.35 -2.47
C ASP A 77 -5.45 8.03 -1.47
N ALA A 78 -4.44 7.28 -1.00
CA ALA A 78 -3.43 7.75 -0.06
C ALA A 78 -2.06 7.09 -0.26
N ILE A 79 -1.05 7.72 0.34
CA ILE A 79 0.31 7.23 0.46
C ILE A 79 0.76 7.31 1.91
N GLU A 80 1.34 6.24 2.43
CA GLU A 80 1.97 6.27 3.75
C GLU A 80 3.21 7.17 3.71
N ILE A 81 3.23 8.16 4.60
CA ILE A 81 4.37 9.05 4.83
C ILE A 81 5.11 8.71 6.13
N TRP A 82 4.57 7.78 6.92
CA TRP A 82 5.14 7.34 8.18
C TRP A 82 4.73 5.90 8.51
N ASN A 83 5.70 4.99 8.65
CA ASN A 83 5.49 3.59 9.00
C ASN A 83 6.35 3.15 10.20
N GLY A 84 5.72 2.94 11.37
CA GLY A 84 6.44 2.50 12.58
C GLY A 84 7.29 3.60 13.24
N PRO A 85 8.50 3.31 13.76
CA PRO A 85 9.41 4.34 14.28
C PRO A 85 9.93 5.25 13.16
N LEU A 86 9.91 6.56 13.38
CA LEU A 86 10.36 7.55 12.40
C LEU A 86 11.80 7.28 11.92
N ASN A 87 12.00 7.18 10.61
CA ASN A 87 13.30 6.92 9.99
C ASN A 87 13.50 7.72 8.68
N GLU A 88 14.64 7.51 8.01
CA GLU A 88 14.97 8.20 6.73
C GLU A 88 14.01 7.84 5.59
N GLU A 89 13.43 6.64 5.59
CA GLU A 89 12.45 6.19 4.59
C GLU A 89 11.15 7.00 4.69
N ASP A 90 10.74 7.36 5.92
CA ASP A 90 9.59 8.24 6.16
C ASP A 90 9.85 9.67 5.66
N GLU A 91 11.08 10.18 5.81
CA GLU A 91 11.45 11.50 5.27
C GLU A 91 11.37 11.52 3.74
N LEU A 92 11.80 10.44 3.07
CA LEU A 92 11.65 10.26 1.64
C LEU A 92 10.17 10.19 1.23
N ALA A 93 9.36 9.46 2.00
CA ALA A 93 7.92 9.34 1.77
C ALA A 93 7.20 10.69 1.89
N LEU A 94 7.50 11.45 2.95
CA LEU A 94 6.96 12.80 3.15
C LEU A 94 7.38 13.74 2.03
N LYS A 95 8.65 13.67 1.58
CA LYS A 95 9.12 14.48 0.45
C LYS A 95 8.39 14.11 -0.84
N ALA A 96 8.25 12.82 -1.14
CA ALA A 96 7.54 12.35 -2.33
C ALA A 96 6.08 12.81 -2.33
N TRP A 97 5.36 12.65 -1.22
CA TRP A 97 4.01 13.16 -1.07
C TRP A 97 3.92 14.66 -1.30
N LYS A 98 4.84 15.44 -0.72
CA LYS A 98 4.90 16.89 -0.94
C LYS A 98 5.14 17.26 -2.40
N ASP A 99 6.03 16.54 -3.09
CA ASP A 99 6.32 16.78 -4.50
C ASP A 99 5.09 16.48 -5.38
N LEU A 100 4.31 15.44 -5.07
CA LEU A 100 3.03 15.13 -5.74
C LEU A 100 2.01 16.25 -5.55
N LEU A 101 1.88 16.79 -4.33
CA LEU A 101 1.00 17.94 -4.06
C LEU A 101 1.40 19.16 -4.89
N ILE A 102 2.70 19.48 -4.97
CA ILE A 102 3.21 20.59 -5.76
C ILE A 102 2.93 20.38 -7.25
N ALA A 103 3.00 19.13 -7.73
CA ALA A 103 2.67 18.76 -9.10
C ALA A 103 1.16 18.76 -9.40
N GLY A 104 0.31 19.03 -8.41
CA GLY A 104 -1.15 19.09 -8.55
C GLY A 104 -1.87 17.77 -8.31
N LEU A 105 -1.16 16.70 -7.94
CA LEU A 105 -1.75 15.43 -7.56
C LEU A 105 -2.06 15.44 -6.05
N HIS A 106 -3.34 15.63 -5.72
CA HIS A 106 -3.82 15.75 -4.33
C HIS A 106 -4.09 14.39 -3.66
N ILE A 107 -3.09 13.52 -3.59
CA ILE A 107 -3.15 12.26 -2.84
C ILE A 107 -3.06 12.52 -1.33
N ARG A 108 -3.82 11.78 -0.51
CA ARG A 108 -3.82 11.95 0.95
C ARG A 108 -2.57 11.34 1.57
N CYS A 109 -2.12 11.88 2.71
CA CYS A 109 -1.10 11.24 3.52
C CYS A 109 -1.73 10.29 4.56
N MET A 110 -1.05 9.18 4.82
CA MET A 110 -1.41 8.17 5.82
C MET A 110 -0.20 7.85 6.71
N ALA A 111 -0.48 7.29 7.89
CA ALA A 111 0.53 6.76 8.78
C ALA A 111 0.04 5.46 9.42
N GLY A 112 0.93 4.47 9.51
CA GLY A 112 0.63 3.12 10.00
C GLY A 112 1.75 2.60 10.89
N SER A 113 1.47 1.59 11.70
CA SER A 113 2.49 0.96 12.55
C SER A 113 3.13 -0.27 11.92
N ASP A 114 2.49 -0.89 10.93
CA ASP A 114 2.87 -2.19 10.37
C ASP A 114 3.15 -3.24 11.48
N PHE A 115 2.30 -3.21 12.51
CA PHE A 115 2.55 -3.94 13.75
C PHE A 115 2.38 -5.46 13.55
N HIS A 116 3.49 -6.17 13.57
CA HIS A 116 3.52 -7.63 13.47
C HIS A 116 3.58 -8.37 14.81
N GLY A 117 3.78 -7.65 15.92
CA GLY A 117 3.88 -8.19 17.28
C GLY A 117 4.99 -9.22 17.48
N GLU A 118 5.88 -8.98 18.44
CA GLU A 118 6.50 -10.12 19.14
C GLU A 118 5.49 -10.60 20.19
N LEU A 119 5.03 -11.84 20.05
CA LEU A 119 4.49 -12.56 21.20
C LEU A 119 5.66 -12.79 22.16
N LEU A 120 5.93 -11.81 23.02
CA LEU A 120 6.71 -12.01 24.23
C LEU A 120 5.86 -12.89 25.15
N LEU A 121 5.97 -14.21 24.96
CA LEU A 121 5.59 -15.19 25.97
C LEU A 121 6.60 -15.05 27.11
N GLY A 122 6.24 -14.19 28.07
CA GLY A 122 6.84 -14.17 29.41
C GLY A 122 6.16 -15.20 30.32
#